data_AF-A0A1A8DIN0-F1
#
_entry.id   AF-A0A1A8DIN0-F1
#
_cell.length_a   1.000
_cell.length_b   1.000
_cell.length_c   1.000
_cell.angle_alpha   90.00
_cell.angle_beta   90.00
_cell.angle_gamma   90.00
#
_symmetry.space_group_name_H-M   'P 1'
#
loop_
_entity.id
_entity.type
_entity.pdbx_description
1 polymer ?
#
loop_
_entity_poly.entity_id
_entity_poly.type
_entity_poly.pdbx_seq_one_letter_code
_entity_poly.pdbx_strand_id
1 'polypeptide(L)'
;MEQRLEVHRYAWYRISEVMTKGNVQTLSFPSVRAHHAGQYFCVASNRVGPQTSLVTSLTVLYPSKNTPILARPSSVVDAGGTLTLTCSSQTYLAVDHFTWHRLAPDRVSVQC
;
A
#
# COMPACT_ATOMS: atom_id res chain seq x y z
N MET A 1 -34.08 19.73 -29.95
CA MET A 1 -34.11 19.33 -28.52
C MET A 1 -33.28 18.06 -28.38
N GLU A 2 -32.06 18.16 -27.89
CA GLU A 2 -31.22 16.97 -27.64
C GLU A 2 -31.69 16.30 -26.35
N GLN A 3 -32.22 15.08 -26.46
CA GLN A 3 -32.52 14.24 -25.31
C GLN A 3 -31.19 13.82 -24.67
N ARG A 4 -30.93 14.28 -23.44
CA ARG A 4 -29.83 13.75 -22.62
C ARG A 4 -30.15 12.28 -22.31
N LEU A 5 -29.29 11.39 -22.79
CA LEU A 5 -29.44 9.95 -22.57
C LEU A 5 -28.95 9.59 -21.17
N GLU A 6 -29.85 9.02 -20.37
CA GLU A 6 -29.51 8.53 -19.03
C GLU A 6 -28.63 7.27 -19.09
N VAL A 7 -27.64 7.20 -18.21
CA VAL A 7 -26.76 6.04 -18.06
C VAL A 7 -27.46 5.02 -17.17
N HIS A 8 -27.57 3.77 -17.63
CA HIS A 8 -28.28 2.72 -16.89
C HIS A 8 -27.32 1.71 -16.25
N ARG A 9 -26.04 1.73 -16.64
CA ARG A 9 -25.03 0.76 -16.20
C ARG A 9 -23.66 1.41 -16.05
N TYR A 10 -22.99 1.05 -14.97
CA TYR A 10 -21.60 1.38 -14.70
C TYR A 10 -20.83 0.08 -14.42
N ALA A 11 -19.60 0.02 -14.88
CA ALA A 11 -18.65 -1.04 -14.56
C ALA A 11 -17.30 -0.41 -14.22
N TRP A 12 -16.70 -0.84 -13.12
CA TRP A 12 -15.40 -0.35 -12.66
C TRP A 12 -14.29 -1.34 -13.03
N TYR A 13 -13.10 -0.83 -13.29
CA TYR A 13 -11.95 -1.63 -13.66
C TYR A 13 -10.70 -1.10 -12.97
N ARG A 14 -9.82 -2.02 -12.59
CA ARG A 14 -8.45 -1.73 -12.18
C ARG A 14 -7.55 -2.28 -13.30
N ILE A 15 -6.54 -1.54 -13.73
CA ILE A 15 -5.72 -1.95 -14.90
C ILE A 15 -5.03 -3.31 -14.68
N SER A 16 -4.83 -3.74 -13.43
CA SER A 16 -4.31 -5.07 -13.09
C SER A 16 -5.38 -6.14 -12.85
N GLU A 17 -6.66 -5.79 -12.65
CA GLU A 17 -7.73 -6.69 -12.21
C GLU A 17 -9.12 -6.20 -12.65
N VAL A 18 -9.96 -7.11 -13.16
CA VAL A 18 -11.37 -6.78 -13.40
C VAL A 18 -12.11 -6.73 -12.06
N MET A 19 -12.35 -5.52 -11.55
CA MET A 19 -13.18 -5.31 -10.37
C MET A 19 -14.64 -5.08 -10.77
N THR A 20 -15.41 -6.15 -10.96
CA THR A 20 -16.84 -6.01 -11.29
C THR A 20 -17.67 -5.53 -10.09
N LYS A 21 -17.48 -4.28 -9.65
CA LYS A 21 -18.46 -3.61 -8.80
C LYS A 21 -19.58 -3.13 -9.71
N GLY A 22 -20.80 -3.57 -9.37
CA GLY A 22 -22.02 -3.52 -10.18
C GLY A 22 -22.48 -2.13 -10.62
N ASN A 23 -23.73 -2.06 -11.09
CA ASN A 23 -24.37 -0.91 -11.75
C ASN A 23 -24.50 0.34 -10.85
N VAL A 24 -23.41 0.86 -10.31
CA VAL A 24 -23.37 1.98 -9.37
C VAL A 24 -22.37 3.01 -9.87
N GLN A 25 -22.83 4.26 -9.92
CA GLN A 25 -22.05 5.39 -10.41
C GLN A 25 -20.79 5.67 -9.56
N THR A 26 -20.77 5.23 -8.29
CA THR A 26 -19.70 5.54 -7.34
C THR A 26 -18.99 4.28 -6.86
N LEU A 27 -17.67 4.25 -7.00
CA LEU A 27 -16.81 3.24 -6.39
C LEU A 27 -16.29 3.74 -5.04
N SER A 28 -16.77 3.13 -3.96
CA SER A 28 -16.36 3.47 -2.59
C SER A 28 -15.52 2.38 -1.94
N PHE A 29 -14.53 2.80 -1.16
CA PHE A 29 -13.69 1.96 -0.30
C PHE A 29 -13.83 2.45 1.16
N PRO A 30 -14.64 1.80 2.01
CA PRO A 30 -14.87 2.26 3.38
C PRO A 30 -13.61 2.29 4.25
N SER A 31 -12.61 1.44 3.95
CA SER A 31 -11.31 1.43 4.62
C SER A 31 -10.21 1.19 3.59
N VAL A 32 -9.56 2.27 3.16
CA VAL A 32 -8.48 2.24 2.17
C VAL A 32 -7.22 1.64 2.79
N ARG A 33 -6.49 0.87 2.00
CA ARG A 33 -5.29 0.10 2.38
C ARG A 33 -4.31 0.16 1.22
N ALA A 34 -3.03 -0.12 1.49
CA ALA A 34 -1.98 -0.02 0.46
C ALA A 34 -2.28 -0.82 -0.83
N HIS A 35 -2.91 -1.99 -0.72
CA HIS A 35 -3.27 -2.80 -1.89
C HIS A 35 -4.38 -2.19 -2.76
N HIS A 36 -5.11 -1.17 -2.29
CA HIS A 36 -6.08 -0.44 -3.09
C HIS A 36 -5.41 0.57 -4.04
N ALA A 37 -4.12 0.89 -3.86
CA ALA A 37 -3.41 1.76 -4.78
C ALA A 37 -3.39 1.16 -6.20
N GLY A 38 -3.54 2.00 -7.22
CA GLY A 38 -3.55 1.53 -8.61
C GLY A 38 -4.26 2.48 -9.56
N GLN A 39 -4.41 2.04 -10.80
CA GLN A 39 -5.06 2.80 -11.86
C GLN A 39 -6.46 2.25 -12.11
N TYR A 40 -7.45 3.15 -12.11
CA TYR A 40 -8.86 2.83 -12.23
C TYR A 40 -9.47 3.56 -13.43
N PHE A 41 -10.43 2.90 -14.06
CA PHE A 41 -11.32 3.53 -15.04
C PHE A 41 -12.73 2.92 -14.91
N CYS A 42 -13.73 3.63 -15.41
CA CYS A 42 -15.09 3.10 -15.48
C CYS A 42 -15.58 3.04 -16.93
N VAL A 43 -16.51 2.13 -17.17
CA VAL A 43 -17.29 2.06 -18.40
C VAL A 43 -18.74 2.36 -18.02
N ALA A 44 -19.26 3.45 -18.57
CA ALA A 44 -20.66 3.83 -18.48
C ALA A 44 -21.39 3.34 -19.73
N SER A 45 -22.61 2.83 -19.61
CA SER A 45 -23.37 2.34 -20.77
C SER A 45 -24.81 2.82 -20.74
N ASN A 46 -25.29 3.28 -21.90
CA ASN A 46 -26.67 3.65 -22.15
C ASN A 46 -27.21 2.89 -23.38
N ARG A 47 -28.40 3.25 -23.86
CA ARG A 47 -29.04 2.62 -25.04
C ARG A 47 -28.27 2.77 -26.36
N VAL A 48 -27.34 3.72 -26.44
CA VAL A 48 -26.50 3.96 -27.63
C VAL A 48 -25.23 3.11 -27.57
N GLY A 49 -24.66 2.93 -26.38
CA GLY A 49 -23.51 2.06 -26.19
C GLY A 49 -22.68 2.37 -24.95
N PRO A 50 -21.56 1.67 -24.78
CA PRO A 50 -20.60 1.92 -23.72
C PRO A 50 -19.65 3.08 -24.07
N GLN A 51 -19.24 3.84 -23.05
CA GLN A 51 -18.14 4.81 -23.10
C GLN A 51 -17.20 4.60 -21.92
N THR A 52 -15.90 4.60 -22.19
CA THR A 52 -14.84 4.44 -21.20
C THR A 52 -14.38 5.81 -20.69
N SER A 53 -14.16 5.93 -19.38
CA SER A 53 -13.58 7.13 -18.77
C SER A 53 -12.09 7.26 -19.04
N LEU A 54 -11.53 8.42 -18.71
CA LEU A 54 -10.09 8.56 -18.49
C LEU A 54 -9.64 7.67 -17.32
N VAL A 55 -8.37 7.27 -17.36
CA VAL A 55 -7.73 6.53 -16.27
C VAL A 55 -7.36 7.49 -15.14
N THR A 56 -7.67 7.11 -13.91
CA THR A 56 -7.31 7.86 -12.69
C THR A 56 -6.41 7.00 -11.80
N SER A 57 -5.32 7.58 -11.31
CA SER A 57 -4.41 6.93 -10.36
C SER A 57 -4.83 7.20 -8.92
N LEU A 58 -5.10 6.14 -8.16
CA LEU A 58 -5.27 6.20 -6.71
C LEU A 58 -3.94 5.91 -6.03
N THR A 59 -3.39 6.94 -5.39
CA THR A 59 -2.24 6.85 -4.49
C THR A 59 -2.72 6.66 -3.06
N VAL A 60 -2.15 5.69 -2.34
CA VAL A 60 -2.45 5.45 -0.92
C VAL A 60 -1.20 5.69 -0.10
N LEU A 61 -1.22 6.73 0.73
CA LEU A 61 -0.16 7.01 1.70
C LEU A 61 -0.33 6.09 2.93
N TYR A 62 0.77 5.53 3.41
CA TYR A 62 0.76 4.67 4.59
C TYR A 62 2.07 4.79 5.39
N PRO A 63 2.01 4.63 6.73
CA PRO A 63 3.20 4.62 7.58
C PRO A 63 4.18 3.49 7.23
N SER A 64 5.45 3.64 7.60
CA SER A 64 6.42 2.55 7.56
C SER A 64 5.86 1.29 8.21
N LYS A 65 6.04 0.17 7.52
CA LYS A 65 5.68 -1.16 8.00
C LYS A 65 6.73 -2.15 7.55
N ASN A 66 6.76 -3.31 8.20
CA ASN A 66 7.75 -4.35 7.95
C ASN A 66 9.17 -3.77 8.01
N THR A 67 9.62 -3.44 9.23
CA THR A 67 10.89 -2.75 9.49
C THR A 67 11.92 -3.71 10.14
N PRO A 68 12.47 -4.69 9.40
CA PRO A 68 13.40 -5.66 9.99
C PRO A 68 14.81 -5.09 10.15
N ILE A 69 15.55 -5.68 11.10
CA ILE A 69 16.98 -5.46 11.30
C ILE A 69 17.73 -6.73 10.88
N LEU A 70 18.71 -6.57 9.99
CA LEU A 70 19.62 -7.64 9.57
C LEU A 70 20.99 -7.43 10.23
N ALA A 71 21.54 -8.46 10.85
CA ALA A 71 22.90 -8.46 11.39
C ALA A 71 23.84 -9.25 10.48
N ARG A 72 25.01 -8.69 10.16
CA ARG A 72 26.06 -9.37 9.37
C ARG A 72 27.42 -9.26 10.09
N PRO A 73 28.22 -10.35 10.18
CA PRO A 73 27.95 -11.68 9.62
C PRO A 73 26.85 -12.46 10.36
N SER A 74 26.65 -12.18 11.64
CA SER A 74 25.68 -12.86 12.52
C SER A 74 25.23 -11.94 13.65
N SER A 75 24.22 -12.37 14.40
CA SER A 75 23.78 -11.71 15.64
C SER A 75 24.69 -11.98 16.84
N VAL A 76 25.64 -12.91 16.70
CA VAL A 76 26.63 -13.28 17.72
C VAL A 76 28.01 -13.08 17.11
N VAL A 77 28.85 -12.28 17.76
CA VAL A 77 30.20 -11.95 17.31
C VAL A 77 31.11 -11.93 18.53
N ASP A 78 32.34 -12.44 18.37
CA ASP A 78 33.35 -12.45 19.43
C ASP A 78 33.77 -11.04 19.82
N ALA A 79 34.26 -10.89 21.05
CA ALA A 79 34.78 -9.62 21.54
C ALA A 79 35.93 -9.13 20.65
N GLY A 80 35.85 -7.87 20.21
CA GLY A 80 36.79 -7.28 19.25
C GLY A 80 36.47 -7.56 17.78
N GLY A 81 35.43 -8.35 17.48
CA GLY A 81 34.93 -8.54 16.12
C GLY A 81 34.07 -7.37 15.62
N THR A 82 33.93 -7.27 14.30
CA THR A 82 33.11 -6.25 13.64
C THR A 82 31.75 -6.82 13.25
N LEU A 83 30.68 -6.09 13.55
CA LEU A 83 29.33 -6.41 13.09
C LEU A 83 28.69 -5.18 12.43
N THR A 84 27.84 -5.42 11.44
CA THR A 84 27.02 -4.38 10.80
C THR A 84 25.55 -4.73 11.00
N LEU A 85 24.77 -3.76 11.51
CA LEU A 85 23.31 -3.84 11.53
C LEU A 85 22.74 -3.01 10.38
N THR A 86 21.76 -3.56 9.67
CA THR A 86 21.06 -2.88 8.58
C THR A 86 19.57 -2.89 8.87
N CYS A 87 18.97 -1.70 9.02
CA CYS A 87 17.53 -1.54 9.14
C CYS A 87 16.94 -1.30 7.74
N SER A 88 15.88 -2.01 7.38
CA SER A 88 15.08 -1.71 6.20
C SER A 88 13.64 -1.45 6.61
N SER A 89 12.86 -0.75 5.78
CA SER A 89 11.45 -0.49 6.05
C SER A 89 10.66 -0.39 4.75
N GLN A 90 9.45 -0.92 4.72
CA GLN A 90 8.53 -0.73 3.60
C GLN A 90 7.66 0.51 3.83
N THR A 91 7.80 1.50 2.95
CA THR A 91 7.12 2.80 3.02
C THR A 91 6.56 3.17 1.65
N TYR A 92 5.59 4.09 1.61
CA TYR A 92 5.15 4.69 0.34
C TYR A 92 6.15 5.73 -0.18
N LEU A 93 6.72 6.55 0.71
CA LEU A 93 7.77 7.53 0.37
C LEU A 93 9.15 7.01 0.79
N ALA A 94 10.21 7.66 0.29
CA ALA A 94 11.56 7.41 0.77
C ALA A 94 11.66 7.63 2.29
N VAL A 95 12.45 6.78 2.97
CA VAL A 95 12.74 6.97 4.40
C VAL A 95 13.66 8.18 4.55
N ASP A 96 13.26 9.12 5.40
CA ASP A 96 13.99 10.35 5.65
C ASP A 96 15.13 10.17 6.67
N HIS A 97 14.88 9.42 7.74
CA HIS A 97 15.88 9.14 8.78
C HIS A 97 15.68 7.76 9.42
N PHE A 98 16.77 7.21 9.97
CA PHE A 98 16.76 5.99 10.79
C PHE A 98 17.23 6.32 12.20
N THR A 99 16.56 5.75 13.20
CA THR A 99 16.94 5.89 14.61
C THR A 99 17.21 4.51 15.21
N TRP A 100 18.34 4.36 15.90
CA TRP A 100 18.77 3.11 16.51
C TRP A 100 18.65 3.18 18.03
N HIS A 101 18.07 2.15 18.63
CA HIS A 101 17.93 2.04 20.07
C HIS A 101 18.52 0.71 20.54
N ARG A 102 19.37 0.76 21.57
CA ARG A 102 19.85 -0.43 22.26
C ARG A 102 18.92 -0.71 23.43
N LEU A 103 18.29 -1.88 23.43
CA LEU A 103 17.56 -2.34 24.61
C LEU A 103 18.57 -2.57 25.73
N ALA A 104 18.29 -2.03 26.92
CA ALA A 104 19.02 -2.45 28.10
C ALA A 104 18.80 -3.97 28.28
N PRO A 105 19.80 -4.74 28.72
CA PRO A 105 19.54 -6.09 29.19
C PRO A 105 18.39 -6.00 30.20
N ASP A 106 17.39 -6.87 30.08
CA ASP A 106 16.43 -7.05 31.15
C ASP A 106 17.24 -7.19 32.44
N ARG A 107 16.83 -6.47 33.49
CA ARG A 107 17.34 -6.72 34.85
C ARG A 107 16.80 -8.07 35.33
N VAL A 108 17.05 -9.15 34.58
CA VAL A 108 17.00 -10.49 35.12
C VAL A 108 18.08 -10.50 36.18
N SER A 109 17.63 -10.54 37.43
CA SER A 109 18.42 -10.71 38.62
C SER A 109 19.51 -11.75 38.36
N VAL A 110 20.75 -11.29 38.26
CA VAL A 110 21.88 -12.13 38.62
C VAL A 110 21.76 -12.30 40.13
N GLN A 111 21.08 -13.37 40.53
CA GLN A 111 21.17 -13.87 41.87
C GLN A 111 21.91 -15.21 41.78
N CYS A 112 23.15 -15.14 42.24
CA CYS A 112 24.18 -16.17 42.35
C CYS A 112 24.87 -16.58 41.03
#